data_AF-A0A521IKA7-F1
#
_entry.id   AF-A0A521IKA7-F1
#
_cell.length_a   1.000
_cell.length_b   1.000
_cell.length_c   1.000
_cell.angle_alpha   90.00
_cell.angle_beta   90.00
_cell.angle_gamma   90.00
#
_symmetry.space_group_name_H-M   'P 1'
#
loop_
_entity.id
_entity.type
_entity.pdbx_description
1 polymer ?
#
loop_
_entity_poly.entity_id
_entity_poly.type
_entity_poly.pdbx_seq_one_letter_code
_entity_poly.pdbx_strand_id
1 'polypeptide(L)'
;MIDIRLQELIKNATVKLGLDIDQDTIVIETSKDSAHGDYATNIAMQLARPLRKNPREVATLLINAMDQTPFEKIEIAGPGFINFFLKPETLSKYIATILKEGSNFGNGSKKDTKVNIEFVSANPTGKLHLGHARGAAVGDTLARLFIKSGYEVIREFYVNDAGVQIDNLGKSLYVRYLNLFGIEKELPKDAYHSTDLIAIAESLKAEIGDKYVKESKEGLEYFKLEGTNKFLEIIKNDLQNFDVVFDVYSYETKVRAGNTIPKLLEKLAPFTYEEDGATFLKTSDFGDDKDRVIIKSNGDFTYFLPDIAYH
;
A
#
# COMPACT_ATOMS: atom_id res chain seq x y z
N MET A 1 22.25 -1.70 -11.36
CA MET A 1 22.86 -0.67 -10.49
C MET A 1 24.35 -0.97 -10.35
N ILE A 2 25.21 0.03 -10.09
CA ILE A 2 26.69 -0.13 -10.10
C ILE A 2 27.18 -1.04 -8.97
N ASP A 3 26.54 -0.97 -7.81
CA ASP A 3 26.69 -1.86 -6.66
C ASP A 3 26.51 -3.34 -7.03
N ILE A 4 25.43 -3.73 -7.73
CA ILE A 4 25.19 -5.12 -8.15
C ILE A 4 26.32 -5.60 -9.06
N ARG A 5 26.78 -4.74 -9.98
CA ARG A 5 27.92 -5.06 -10.85
C ARG A 5 29.22 -5.17 -10.07
N LEU A 6 29.43 -4.35 -9.05
CA LEU A 6 30.58 -4.44 -8.14
C LEU A 6 30.57 -5.75 -7.36
N GLN A 7 29.41 -6.16 -6.82
CA GLN A 7 29.25 -7.44 -6.14
C GLN A 7 29.58 -8.61 -7.07
N GLU A 8 29.08 -8.58 -8.31
CA GLU A 8 29.39 -9.60 -9.33
C GLU A 8 30.89 -9.66 -9.66
N LEU A 9 31.54 -8.50 -9.86
CA LEU A 9 32.99 -8.42 -10.11
C LEU A 9 33.80 -9.01 -8.95
N ILE A 10 33.41 -8.69 -7.71
CA ILE A 10 34.07 -9.20 -6.50
C ILE A 10 33.84 -10.71 -6.37
N LYS A 11 32.61 -11.21 -6.55
CA LYS A 11 32.30 -12.64 -6.52
C LYS A 11 33.12 -13.41 -7.57
N ASN A 12 33.22 -12.88 -8.79
CA ASN A 12 34.05 -13.50 -9.82
C ASN A 12 35.54 -13.52 -9.43
N ALA A 13 36.02 -12.47 -8.75
CA ALA A 13 37.38 -12.43 -8.21
C ALA A 13 37.59 -13.46 -7.08
N THR A 14 36.63 -13.63 -6.16
CA THR A 14 36.73 -14.63 -5.09
C THR A 14 36.77 -16.05 -5.65
N VAL A 15 35.96 -16.35 -6.68
CA VAL A 15 35.94 -17.66 -7.34
C VAL A 15 37.32 -17.99 -7.94
N LYS A 16 37.99 -17.02 -8.56
CA LYS A 16 39.38 -17.18 -9.06
C LYS A 16 40.39 -17.44 -7.94
N LEU A 17 40.11 -16.99 -6.72
CA LEU A 17 40.92 -17.25 -5.53
C LEU A 17 40.53 -18.56 -4.81
N GLY A 18 39.60 -19.34 -5.37
CA GLY A 18 39.15 -20.62 -4.81
C GLY A 18 38.08 -20.49 -3.73
N LEU A 19 37.37 -19.35 -3.66
CA LEU A 19 36.26 -19.12 -2.74
C LEU A 19 34.97 -18.78 -3.50
N ASP A 20 33.97 -19.63 -3.36
CA ASP A 20 32.61 -19.33 -3.80
C ASP A 20 31.81 -18.76 -2.62
N ILE A 21 31.40 -17.51 -2.74
CA ILE A 21 30.61 -16.80 -1.73
C ILE A 21 29.31 -16.31 -2.35
N ASP A 22 28.30 -16.15 -1.51
CA ASP A 22 27.03 -15.58 -1.94
C ASP A 22 27.20 -14.09 -2.27
N GLN A 23 26.65 -13.66 -3.41
CA GLN A 23 26.76 -12.28 -3.89
C GLN A 23 26.13 -11.30 -2.90
N ASP A 24 25.02 -11.71 -2.28
CA ASP A 24 24.25 -10.88 -1.35
C ASP A 24 25.00 -10.61 -0.04
N THR A 25 26.07 -11.36 0.26
CA THR A 25 26.94 -11.12 1.42
C THR A 25 27.97 -10.01 1.19
N ILE A 26 28.17 -9.60 -0.07
CA ILE A 26 29.13 -8.56 -0.44
C ILE A 26 28.49 -7.20 -0.22
N VAL A 27 28.91 -6.52 0.85
CA VAL A 27 28.45 -5.16 1.15
C VAL A 27 29.25 -4.14 0.33
N ILE A 28 28.53 -3.32 -0.42
CA ILE A 28 29.05 -2.15 -1.14
C ILE A 28 28.46 -0.90 -0.50
N GLU A 29 29.31 0.00 -0.06
CA GLU A 29 28.90 1.28 0.51
C GLU A 29 29.21 2.41 -0.48
N THR A 30 28.33 3.40 -0.59
CA THR A 30 28.63 4.67 -1.27
C THR A 30 29.45 5.55 -0.34
N SER A 31 30.62 5.98 -0.81
CA SER A 31 31.51 6.85 -0.03
C SER A 31 30.93 8.25 0.12
N LYS A 32 30.96 8.80 1.35
CA LYS A 32 30.51 10.18 1.63
C LYS A 32 31.56 11.23 1.27
N ASP A 33 32.83 10.83 1.26
CA ASP A 33 33.97 11.67 0.88
C ASP A 33 34.56 11.14 -0.43
N SER A 34 34.61 11.99 -1.45
CA SER A 34 35.20 11.68 -2.75
C SER A 34 36.69 11.27 -2.67
N ALA A 35 37.41 11.66 -1.61
CA ALA A 35 38.78 11.22 -1.37
C ALA A 35 38.87 9.70 -1.05
N HIS A 36 37.74 9.07 -0.73
CA HIS A 36 37.64 7.62 -0.46
C HIS A 36 36.94 6.86 -1.60
N GLY A 37 36.89 7.43 -2.80
CA GLY A 37 36.26 6.83 -3.97
C GLY A 37 34.77 7.10 -4.05
N ASP A 38 34.11 6.47 -5.02
CA ASP A 38 32.66 6.50 -5.19
C ASP A 38 31.99 5.38 -4.39
N TYR A 39 32.66 4.22 -4.32
CA TYR A 39 32.19 3.04 -3.62
C TYR A 39 33.31 2.41 -2.80
N ALA A 40 32.95 1.71 -1.73
CA ALA A 40 33.90 0.96 -0.92
C ALA A 40 33.33 -0.41 -0.49
N THR A 41 34.22 -1.34 -0.19
CA THR A 41 33.86 -2.63 0.43
C THR A 41 34.88 -3.07 1.47
N ASN A 42 34.40 -3.78 2.50
CA ASN A 42 35.23 -4.39 3.54
C ASN A 42 35.47 -5.90 3.31
N ILE A 43 35.10 -6.43 2.14
CA ILE A 43 35.10 -7.88 1.86
C ILE A 43 36.45 -8.55 2.14
N ALA A 44 37.57 -7.86 1.91
CA ALA A 44 38.90 -8.42 2.15
C ALA A 44 39.15 -8.74 3.63
N MET A 45 38.53 -7.99 4.55
CA MET A 45 38.60 -8.26 6.00
C MET A 45 37.79 -9.51 6.37
N GLN A 46 36.65 -9.71 5.72
CA GLN A 46 35.81 -10.89 5.93
C GLN A 46 36.50 -12.16 5.40
N LEU A 47 37.20 -12.04 4.27
CA LEU A 47 37.88 -13.16 3.60
C LEU A 47 39.30 -13.46 4.12
N ALA A 48 39.86 -12.60 4.98
CA ALA A 48 41.18 -12.79 5.60
C ALA A 48 41.30 -14.13 6.36
N ARG A 49 40.28 -14.48 7.15
CA ARG A 49 40.28 -15.72 7.95
C ARG A 49 40.15 -16.97 7.06
N PRO A 50 39.18 -17.06 6.12
CA PRO A 50 39.09 -18.16 5.16
C PRO A 50 40.38 -18.37 4.34
N LEU A 51 41.02 -17.29 3.88
CA LEU A 51 42.24 -17.35 3.05
C LEU A 51 43.54 -17.49 3.86
N ARG A 52 43.47 -17.41 5.20
CA ARG A 52 44.63 -17.41 6.12
C ARG A 52 45.70 -16.37 5.73
N LYS A 53 45.25 -15.19 5.29
CA LYS A 53 46.08 -14.07 4.86
C LYS A 53 45.68 -12.80 5.60
N ASN A 54 46.57 -11.82 5.69
CA ASN A 54 46.20 -10.53 6.25
C ASN A 54 45.23 -9.79 5.28
N PRO A 55 44.31 -8.94 5.77
CA PRO A 55 43.29 -8.36 4.89
C PRO A 55 43.83 -7.48 3.76
N ARG A 56 44.96 -6.79 3.94
CA ARG A 56 45.59 -6.00 2.87
C ARG A 56 46.12 -6.90 1.74
N GLU A 57 46.68 -8.05 2.08
CA GLU A 57 47.11 -9.05 1.10
C GLU A 57 45.90 -9.63 0.34
N VAL A 58 44.80 -9.92 1.04
CA VAL A 58 43.54 -10.34 0.40
C VAL A 58 42.98 -9.27 -0.53
N ALA A 59 42.99 -8.01 -0.11
CA ALA A 59 42.54 -6.89 -0.94
C ALA A 59 43.36 -6.81 -2.25
N THR A 60 44.69 -6.92 -2.16
CA THR A 60 45.57 -6.97 -3.34
C THR A 60 45.25 -8.15 -4.25
N LEU A 61 45.01 -9.35 -3.70
CA LEU A 61 44.65 -10.53 -4.49
C LEU A 61 43.31 -10.36 -5.22
N LEU A 62 42.31 -9.78 -4.55
CA LEU A 62 41.00 -9.50 -5.15
C LEU A 62 41.12 -8.48 -6.29
N ILE A 63 41.84 -7.39 -6.06
CA ILE A 63 42.09 -6.36 -7.08
C ILE A 63 42.79 -6.98 -8.29
N ASN A 64 43.82 -7.81 -8.08
CA ASN A 64 44.52 -8.46 -9.20
C ASN A 64 43.65 -9.48 -9.97
N ALA A 65 42.65 -10.09 -9.31
CA ALA A 65 41.77 -11.07 -9.91
C ALA A 65 40.53 -10.45 -10.61
N MET A 66 40.16 -9.21 -10.27
CA MET A 66 38.99 -8.53 -10.82
C MET A 66 39.30 -7.76 -12.11
N ASP A 67 38.29 -7.57 -12.94
CA ASP A 67 38.36 -6.61 -14.06
C ASP A 67 38.43 -5.18 -13.49
N GLN A 68 39.41 -4.41 -13.98
CA GLN A 68 39.65 -3.03 -13.58
C GLN A 68 38.74 -2.03 -14.31
N THR A 69 37.98 -2.46 -15.31
CA THR A 69 37.00 -1.62 -16.00
C THR A 69 35.66 -1.66 -15.24
N PRO A 70 35.05 -0.52 -14.88
CA PRO A 70 35.28 0.84 -15.40
C PRO A 70 35.95 1.80 -14.40
N PHE A 71 36.92 1.33 -13.61
CA PHE A 71 37.56 2.14 -12.57
C PHE A 71 38.70 2.99 -13.13
N GLU A 72 38.79 4.24 -12.68
CA GLU A 72 39.97 5.08 -12.86
C GLU A 72 41.12 4.55 -12.00
N LYS A 73 40.80 4.20 -10.76
CA LYS A 73 41.71 3.54 -9.82
C LYS A 73 40.95 2.75 -8.77
N ILE A 74 41.65 1.77 -8.18
CA ILE A 74 41.18 1.02 -7.01
C ILE A 74 42.27 1.12 -5.94
N GLU A 75 41.90 1.54 -4.74
CA GLU A 75 42.86 1.78 -3.65
C GLU A 75 42.56 0.94 -2.42
N ILE A 76 43.62 0.52 -1.72
CA ILE A 76 43.49 -0.19 -0.44
C ILE A 76 43.67 0.80 0.71
N ALA A 77 42.60 1.03 1.46
CA ALA A 77 42.57 1.94 2.60
C ALA A 77 42.56 1.20 3.95
N GLY A 78 43.20 1.81 4.95
CA GLY A 78 43.18 1.35 6.34
C GLY A 78 43.53 -0.15 6.51
N PRO A 79 42.72 -0.93 7.25
CA PRO A 79 43.01 -2.34 7.51
C PRO A 79 42.83 -3.26 6.30
N GLY A 80 42.20 -2.81 5.20
CA GLY A 80 41.88 -3.64 4.05
C GLY A 80 40.56 -3.27 3.34
N PHE A 81 40.10 -2.02 3.46
CA PHE A 81 39.00 -1.54 2.63
C PHE A 81 39.47 -1.40 1.19
N ILE A 82 38.60 -1.76 0.25
CA ILE A 82 38.83 -1.55 -1.18
C ILE A 82 37.95 -0.39 -1.62
N ASN A 83 38.57 0.71 -2.00
CA ASN A 83 37.90 1.93 -2.49
C ASN A 83 37.94 1.94 -4.02
N PHE A 84 36.80 2.14 -4.65
CA PHE A 84 36.64 2.17 -6.10
C PHE A 84 36.39 3.59 -6.57
N PHE A 85 37.20 4.06 -7.51
CA PHE A 85 37.02 5.35 -8.18
C PHE A 85 36.61 5.07 -9.62
N LEU A 86 35.42 5.48 -10.03
CA LEU A 86 34.90 5.28 -11.37
C LEU A 86 35.49 6.29 -12.34
N LYS A 87 35.74 5.87 -13.58
CA LYS A 87 36.07 6.82 -14.64
C LYS A 87 34.89 7.78 -14.87
N PRO A 88 35.09 9.11 -15.01
CA PRO A 88 34.01 10.08 -15.25
C PRO A 88 33.13 9.74 -16.48
N GLU A 89 33.72 9.13 -17.52
CA GLU A 89 33.00 8.74 -18.73
C GLU A 89 32.01 7.58 -18.47
N THR A 90 32.20 6.83 -17.39
CA THR A 90 31.30 5.74 -16.98
C THR A 90 29.92 6.28 -16.64
N LEU A 91 29.86 7.36 -15.85
CA LEU A 91 28.62 8.01 -15.46
C LEU A 91 27.99 8.75 -16.66
N SER A 92 28.82 9.37 -17.50
CA SER A 92 28.38 10.08 -18.69
C SER A 92 27.62 9.19 -19.69
N LYS A 93 27.98 7.91 -19.80
CA LYS A 93 27.25 6.94 -20.63
C LYS A 93 25.82 6.70 -20.15
N TYR A 94 25.56 6.77 -18.84
CA TYR A 94 24.20 6.62 -18.31
C TYR A 94 23.30 7.81 -18.64
N ILE A 95 23.85 9.01 -18.83
CA ILE A 95 23.07 10.17 -19.27
C ILE A 95 22.43 9.89 -20.63
N ALA A 96 23.19 9.32 -21.58
CA ALA A 96 22.66 8.94 -22.88
C ALA A 96 21.54 7.88 -22.74
N THR A 97 21.69 6.91 -21.85
CA THR A 97 20.65 5.92 -21.54
C THR A 97 19.39 6.57 -20.94
N ILE A 98 19.55 7.46 -19.96
CA ILE A 98 18.43 8.19 -19.33
C ILE A 98 17.66 9.00 -20.38
N LEU A 99 18.38 9.74 -21.24
CA LEU A 99 17.75 10.53 -22.30
C LEU A 99 17.05 9.65 -23.35
N LYS A 100 17.64 8.48 -23.67
CA LYS A 100 17.06 7.52 -24.63
C LYS A 100 15.80 6.85 -24.07
N GLU A 101 15.81 6.46 -22.79
CA GLU A 101 14.71 5.74 -22.14
C GLU A 101 13.61 6.69 -21.64
N GLY A 102 13.94 7.96 -21.35
CA GLY A 102 12.98 8.97 -20.92
C GLY A 102 12.21 8.54 -19.67
N SER A 103 10.88 8.59 -19.73
CA SER A 103 10.01 8.15 -18.63
C SER A 103 10.12 6.66 -18.30
N ASN A 104 10.69 5.84 -19.19
CA ASN A 104 10.91 4.42 -18.98
C ASN A 104 12.22 4.11 -18.24
N PHE A 105 13.09 5.09 -18.05
CA PHE A 105 14.33 4.88 -17.30
C PHE A 105 14.02 4.37 -15.89
N GLY A 106 14.70 3.31 -15.47
CA GLY A 106 14.48 2.65 -14.18
C GLY A 106 13.23 1.75 -14.13
N ASN A 107 12.58 1.46 -15.26
CA ASN A 107 11.55 0.42 -15.29
C ASN A 107 12.18 -0.96 -15.01
N GLY A 108 11.59 -1.72 -14.10
CA GLY A 108 11.92 -3.12 -13.86
C GLY A 108 11.42 -4.03 -14.98
N SER A 109 11.99 -5.23 -15.06
CA SER A 109 11.47 -6.30 -15.89
C SER A 109 10.05 -6.66 -15.49
N LYS A 110 9.17 -6.97 -16.45
CA LYS A 110 7.81 -7.46 -16.18
C LYS A 110 7.83 -8.64 -15.19
N LYS A 111 6.91 -8.61 -14.23
CA LYS A 111 6.67 -9.68 -13.25
C LYS A 111 5.35 -10.39 -13.56
N ASP A 112 5.28 -11.69 -13.27
CA ASP A 112 4.05 -12.50 -13.47
C ASP A 112 3.15 -12.50 -12.22
N THR A 113 3.28 -11.47 -11.39
CA THR A 113 2.50 -11.31 -10.15
C THR A 113 1.64 -10.06 -10.26
N LYS A 114 0.34 -10.22 -9.95
CA LYS A 114 -0.59 -9.12 -9.80
C LYS A 114 -0.61 -8.66 -8.35
N VAL A 115 -0.63 -7.35 -8.14
CA VAL A 115 -0.64 -6.74 -6.81
C VAL A 115 -1.88 -5.86 -6.71
N ASN A 116 -2.71 -6.15 -5.71
CA ASN A 116 -3.78 -5.25 -5.32
C ASN A 116 -3.29 -4.33 -4.20
N ILE A 117 -3.52 -3.03 -4.33
CA ILE A 117 -3.17 -2.03 -3.32
C ILE A 117 -4.45 -1.28 -2.98
N GLU A 118 -5.01 -1.63 -1.83
CA GLU A 118 -6.12 -0.90 -1.24
C GLU A 118 -5.62 0.27 -0.39
N PHE A 119 -6.18 1.46 -0.58
CA PHE A 119 -5.84 2.63 0.23
C PHE A 119 -6.95 3.69 0.28
N VAL A 120 -6.81 4.62 1.23
CA VAL A 120 -7.81 5.65 1.62
C VAL A 120 -9.04 5.06 2.28
N SER A 121 -9.82 4.24 1.57
CA SER A 121 -11.01 3.50 2.04
C SER A 121 -11.86 4.25 3.07
N ALA A 122 -12.06 5.55 2.82
CA ALA A 122 -12.76 6.44 3.74
C ALA A 122 -14.27 6.19 3.65
N ASN A 123 -14.95 6.23 4.79
CA ASN A 123 -16.40 6.08 4.82
C ASN A 123 -17.05 7.24 4.04
N PRO A 124 -18.02 6.97 3.15
CA PRO A 124 -18.66 7.98 2.30
C PRO A 124 -19.72 8.79 3.06
N THR A 125 -19.34 9.37 4.20
CA THR A 125 -20.22 10.16 5.08
C THR A 125 -19.75 11.61 5.26
N GLY A 126 -18.64 11.97 4.63
CA GLY A 126 -18.06 13.30 4.70
C GLY A 126 -16.93 13.50 3.69
N LYS A 127 -16.40 14.72 3.66
CA LYS A 127 -15.23 15.08 2.86
C LYS A 127 -13.95 14.44 3.39
N LEU A 128 -12.97 14.30 2.50
CA LEU A 128 -11.63 13.93 2.90
C LEU A 128 -10.99 15.06 3.75
N HIS A 129 -10.00 14.68 4.55
CA HIS A 129 -9.23 15.59 5.40
C HIS A 129 -7.75 15.22 5.32
N LEU A 130 -6.87 16.00 5.93
CA LEU A 130 -5.42 15.82 5.81
C LEU A 130 -4.93 14.40 6.14
N GLY A 131 -5.54 13.73 7.13
CA GLY A 131 -5.26 12.31 7.40
C GLY A 131 -5.47 11.38 6.20
N HIS A 132 -6.54 11.57 5.42
CA HIS A 132 -6.81 10.80 4.21
C HIS A 132 -5.82 11.12 3.10
N ALA A 133 -5.40 12.39 2.96
CA ALA A 133 -4.39 12.80 1.97
C ALA A 133 -3.05 12.09 2.19
N ARG A 134 -2.65 11.85 3.45
CA ARG A 134 -1.46 11.04 3.76
C ARG A 134 -1.61 9.60 3.25
N GLY A 135 -2.76 8.96 3.52
CA GLY A 135 -3.05 7.62 3.03
C GLY A 135 -3.04 7.54 1.50
N ALA A 136 -3.63 8.53 0.84
CA ALA A 136 -3.66 8.68 -0.60
C ALA A 136 -2.25 8.77 -1.20
N ALA A 137 -1.40 9.67 -0.66
CA ALA A 137 -0.04 9.85 -1.14
C ALA A 137 0.82 8.59 -0.98
N VAL A 138 0.73 7.91 0.17
CA VAL A 138 1.51 6.68 0.43
C VAL A 138 1.05 5.53 -0.48
N GLY A 139 -0.27 5.28 -0.54
CA GLY A 139 -0.83 4.18 -1.33
C GLY A 139 -0.56 4.34 -2.82
N ASP A 140 -0.80 5.53 -3.38
CA ASP A 140 -0.54 5.76 -4.80
C ASP A 140 0.95 5.78 -5.14
N THR A 141 1.82 6.30 -4.27
CA THR A 141 3.28 6.19 -4.46
C THR A 141 3.72 4.74 -4.49
N LEU A 142 3.20 3.90 -3.59
CA LEU A 142 3.49 2.48 -3.56
C LEU A 142 3.03 1.80 -4.87
N ALA A 143 1.81 2.10 -5.33
CA ALA A 143 1.29 1.61 -6.61
C ALA A 143 2.18 2.01 -7.79
N ARG A 144 2.57 3.29 -7.88
CA ARG A 144 3.49 3.77 -8.92
C ARG A 144 4.84 3.07 -8.85
N LEU A 145 5.38 2.79 -7.66
CA LEU A 145 6.63 2.07 -7.49
C LEU A 145 6.53 0.61 -7.94
N PHE A 146 5.44 -0.09 -7.61
CA PHE A 146 5.19 -1.46 -8.09
C PHE A 146 5.05 -1.50 -9.61
N ILE A 147 4.30 -0.57 -10.21
CA ILE A 147 4.18 -0.43 -11.67
C ILE A 147 5.57 -0.19 -12.28
N LYS A 148 6.34 0.75 -11.72
CA LYS A 148 7.71 1.05 -12.15
C LYS A 148 8.61 -0.18 -12.04
N SER A 149 8.39 -1.03 -11.06
CA SER A 149 9.15 -2.28 -10.83
C SER A 149 8.72 -3.45 -11.72
N GLY A 150 7.70 -3.25 -12.58
CA GLY A 150 7.25 -4.22 -13.59
C GLY A 150 6.05 -5.09 -13.17
N TYR A 151 5.39 -4.78 -12.06
CA TYR A 151 4.19 -5.51 -11.62
C TYR A 151 2.92 -5.02 -12.33
N GLU A 152 1.94 -5.91 -12.47
CA GLU A 152 0.56 -5.51 -12.77
C GLU A 152 -0.10 -5.10 -11.45
N VAL A 153 -0.59 -3.86 -11.37
CA VAL A 153 -1.13 -3.29 -10.13
C VAL A 153 -2.59 -2.88 -10.33
N ILE A 154 -3.43 -3.20 -9.34
CA ILE A 154 -4.79 -2.69 -9.19
C ILE A 154 -4.78 -1.75 -7.98
N ARG A 155 -5.23 -0.52 -8.17
CA ARG A 155 -5.55 0.41 -7.08
C ARG A 155 -7.00 0.23 -6.71
N GLU A 156 -7.26 -0.15 -5.46
CA GLU A 156 -8.61 -0.41 -4.97
C GLU A 156 -9.00 0.58 -3.86
N PHE A 157 -10.25 1.04 -3.93
CA PHE A 157 -10.89 1.79 -2.86
C PHE A 157 -11.99 0.94 -2.26
N TYR A 158 -11.91 0.64 -0.96
CA TYR A 158 -12.97 -0.06 -0.25
C TYR A 158 -14.00 0.94 0.28
N VAL A 159 -15.21 0.90 -0.28
CA VAL A 159 -16.34 1.74 0.10
C VAL A 159 -17.13 1.03 1.20
N ASN A 160 -17.02 1.54 2.41
CA ASN A 160 -17.84 1.11 3.54
C ASN A 160 -19.24 1.74 3.46
N ASP A 161 -20.08 1.19 2.59
CA ASP A 161 -21.45 1.63 2.30
C ASP A 161 -22.52 0.94 3.15
N ALA A 162 -22.14 0.39 4.31
CA ALA A 162 -23.06 -0.22 5.26
C ALA A 162 -22.84 0.24 6.71
N GLY A 163 -23.81 -0.09 7.57
CA GLY A 163 -23.70 0.09 9.02
C GLY A 163 -24.19 1.46 9.55
N VAL A 164 -23.94 1.68 10.84
CA VAL A 164 -24.55 2.77 11.61
C VAL A 164 -24.22 4.15 11.06
N GLN A 165 -23.02 4.34 10.50
CA GLN A 165 -22.62 5.63 9.93
C GLN A 165 -23.46 5.98 8.69
N ILE A 166 -23.71 5.01 7.81
CA ILE A 166 -24.56 5.19 6.62
C ILE A 166 -26.02 5.40 7.03
N ASP A 167 -26.50 4.68 8.06
CA ASP A 167 -27.82 4.91 8.62
C ASP A 167 -27.99 6.32 9.17
N ASN A 168 -26.98 6.81 9.91
CA ASN A 168 -26.99 8.16 10.47
C ASN A 168 -26.89 9.23 9.38
N LEU A 169 -26.10 9.00 8.33
CA LEU A 169 -26.05 9.85 7.15
C LEU A 169 -27.45 9.98 6.51
N GLY A 170 -28.10 8.86 6.21
CA GLY A 170 -29.42 8.87 5.59
C GLY A 170 -30.48 9.57 6.43
N LYS A 171 -30.50 9.32 7.75
CA LYS A 171 -31.39 10.03 8.69
C LYS A 171 -31.12 11.53 8.71
N SER A 172 -29.84 11.92 8.73
CA SER A 172 -29.42 13.33 8.77
C SER A 172 -29.87 14.05 7.49
N LEU A 173 -29.59 13.47 6.32
CA LEU A 173 -30.02 14.01 5.03
C LEU A 173 -31.54 14.10 4.93
N TYR A 174 -32.25 13.09 5.41
CA TYR A 174 -33.70 13.09 5.34
C TYR A 174 -34.31 14.22 6.19
N VAL A 175 -33.80 14.44 7.41
CA VAL A 175 -34.21 15.57 8.25
C VAL A 175 -33.91 16.90 7.56
N ARG A 176 -32.72 17.07 6.99
CA ARG A 176 -32.37 18.30 6.25
C ARG A 176 -33.31 18.53 5.07
N TYR A 177 -33.62 17.49 4.30
CA TYR A 177 -34.60 17.56 3.21
C TYR A 177 -35.98 18.00 3.70
N LEU A 178 -36.48 17.43 4.81
CA LEU A 178 -37.77 17.83 5.40
C LEU A 178 -37.76 19.31 5.85
N ASN A 179 -36.66 19.78 6.44
CA ASN A 179 -36.53 21.18 6.86
C ASN A 179 -36.62 22.14 5.66
N LEU A 180 -36.18 21.74 4.46
CA LEU A 180 -36.33 22.55 3.23
C LEU A 180 -37.80 22.72 2.78
N PHE A 181 -38.74 21.98 3.37
CA PHE A 181 -40.19 22.13 3.19
C PHE A 181 -40.87 22.80 4.40
N GLY A 182 -40.09 23.34 5.35
CA GLY A 182 -40.62 23.96 6.57
C GLY A 182 -41.10 22.95 7.62
N ILE A 183 -40.75 21.67 7.47
CA ILE A 183 -41.06 20.64 8.46
C ILE A 183 -39.90 20.59 9.46
N GLU A 184 -40.13 21.14 10.65
CA GLU A 184 -39.16 21.12 11.73
C GLU A 184 -39.11 19.72 12.35
N LYS A 185 -37.98 19.05 12.17
CA LYS A 185 -37.64 17.79 12.80
C LYS A 185 -36.24 17.93 13.38
N GLU A 186 -36.07 17.54 14.64
CA GLU A 186 -34.76 17.58 15.28
C GLU A 186 -33.81 16.58 14.62
N LEU A 187 -32.56 16.99 14.45
CA LEU A 187 -31.51 16.06 14.04
C LEU A 187 -31.28 15.03 15.14
N PRO A 188 -31.10 13.74 14.80
CA PRO A 188 -30.64 12.74 15.76
C PRO A 188 -29.36 13.20 16.49
N LYS A 189 -29.15 12.74 17.72
CA LYS A 189 -27.94 13.08 18.51
C LYS A 189 -26.64 12.69 17.80
N ASP A 190 -26.67 11.61 17.02
CA ASP A 190 -25.54 11.09 16.25
C ASP A 190 -25.60 11.51 14.77
N ALA A 191 -26.35 12.57 14.46
CA ALA A 191 -26.46 13.10 13.11
C ALA A 191 -25.16 13.75 12.64
N TYR A 192 -24.92 13.70 11.34
CA TYR A 192 -23.87 14.51 10.75
C TYR A 192 -24.34 15.97 10.65
N HIS A 193 -23.44 16.89 10.99
CA HIS A 193 -23.74 18.33 11.05
C HIS A 193 -23.03 19.15 9.96
N SER A 194 -22.38 18.50 8.98
CA SER A 194 -21.64 19.21 7.94
C SER A 194 -22.56 20.11 7.11
N THR A 195 -22.05 21.27 6.70
CA THR A 195 -22.72 22.17 5.75
C THR A 195 -23.00 21.48 4.41
N ASP A 196 -22.19 20.48 4.07
CA ASP A 196 -22.33 19.69 2.84
C ASP A 196 -23.66 18.93 2.79
N LEU A 197 -24.20 18.50 3.94
CA LEU A 197 -25.51 17.83 3.99
C LEU A 197 -26.65 18.74 3.56
N ILE A 198 -26.55 20.04 3.81
CA ILE A 198 -27.56 21.01 3.39
C ILE A 198 -27.52 21.12 1.86
N ALA A 199 -26.34 21.30 1.27
CA ALA A 199 -26.17 21.36 -0.18
C ALA A 199 -26.62 20.06 -0.87
N ILE A 200 -26.30 18.90 -0.29
CA ILE A 200 -26.78 17.61 -0.82
C ILE A 200 -28.31 17.52 -0.70
N ALA A 201 -28.90 17.90 0.43
CA ALA A 201 -30.37 17.89 0.59
C ALA A 201 -31.07 18.84 -0.38
N GLU A 202 -30.49 20.02 -0.67
CA GLU A 202 -30.97 20.95 -1.69
C GLU A 202 -30.91 20.34 -3.10
N SER A 203 -29.79 19.69 -3.44
CA SER A 203 -29.64 18.94 -4.71
C SER A 203 -30.70 17.85 -4.83
N LEU A 204 -30.89 17.04 -3.79
CA LEU A 204 -31.89 15.97 -3.79
C LEU A 204 -33.31 16.54 -3.89
N LYS A 205 -33.63 17.62 -3.17
CA LYS A 205 -34.92 18.31 -3.31
C LYS A 205 -35.18 18.78 -4.75
N ALA A 206 -34.15 19.29 -5.43
CA ALA A 206 -34.27 19.70 -6.83
C ALA A 206 -34.54 18.49 -7.76
N GLU A 207 -33.97 17.32 -7.45
CA GLU A 207 -34.13 16.09 -8.23
C GLU A 207 -35.48 15.41 -8.03
N ILE A 208 -35.96 15.29 -6.78
CA ILE A 208 -37.15 14.48 -6.43
C ILE A 208 -38.35 15.28 -5.95
N GLY A 209 -38.25 16.61 -5.84
CA GLY A 209 -39.36 17.45 -5.37
C GLY A 209 -39.78 17.09 -3.95
N ASP A 210 -41.10 16.99 -3.72
CA ASP A 210 -41.72 16.68 -2.43
C ASP A 210 -42.04 15.19 -2.20
N LYS A 211 -41.57 14.31 -3.09
CA LYS A 211 -41.91 12.87 -3.14
C LYS A 211 -41.84 12.16 -1.79
N TYR A 212 -40.80 12.42 -1.00
CA TYR A 212 -40.57 11.78 0.29
C TYR A 212 -40.88 12.69 1.51
N VAL A 213 -41.69 13.74 1.34
CA VAL A 213 -42.10 14.60 2.48
C VAL A 213 -42.85 13.80 3.55
N LYS A 214 -43.62 12.77 3.15
CA LYS A 214 -44.22 11.82 4.09
C LYS A 214 -43.24 10.72 4.43
N GLU A 215 -43.00 10.51 5.72
CA GLU A 215 -42.05 9.52 6.22
C GLU A 215 -42.42 8.10 5.77
N SER A 216 -41.47 7.46 5.11
CA SER A 216 -41.59 6.09 4.62
C SER A 216 -40.24 5.39 4.70
N LYS A 217 -40.29 4.05 4.83
CA LYS A 217 -39.07 3.22 4.80
C LYS A 217 -38.33 3.39 3.47
N GLU A 218 -39.07 3.48 2.37
CA GLU A 218 -38.52 3.71 1.03
C GLU A 218 -37.76 5.04 0.96
N GLY A 219 -38.31 6.12 1.54
CA GLY A 219 -37.64 7.41 1.58
C GLY A 219 -36.32 7.35 2.33
N LEU A 220 -36.30 6.72 3.50
CA LEU A 220 -35.06 6.59 4.29
C LEU A 220 -33.98 5.81 3.52
N GLU A 221 -34.32 4.70 2.88
CA GLU A 221 -33.37 3.93 2.07
C GLU A 221 -32.87 4.73 0.86
N TYR A 222 -33.74 5.53 0.23
CA TYR A 222 -33.34 6.44 -0.84
C TYR A 222 -32.28 7.46 -0.36
N PHE A 223 -32.50 8.13 0.78
CA PHE A 223 -31.53 9.11 1.30
C PHE A 223 -30.22 8.47 1.77
N LYS A 224 -30.22 7.23 2.25
CA LYS A 224 -28.98 6.49 2.53
C LYS A 224 -28.19 6.24 1.26
N LEU A 225 -28.83 5.69 0.23
CA LEU A 225 -28.18 5.34 -1.03
C LEU A 225 -27.66 6.59 -1.75
N GLU A 226 -28.52 7.59 -1.96
CA GLU A 226 -28.13 8.81 -2.67
C GLU A 226 -27.15 9.66 -1.87
N GLY A 227 -27.30 9.73 -0.55
CA GLY A 227 -26.33 10.38 0.31
C GLY A 227 -24.93 9.78 0.18
N THR A 228 -24.86 8.45 0.24
CA THR A 228 -23.62 7.68 0.06
C THR A 228 -23.01 7.95 -1.31
N ASN A 229 -23.81 7.90 -2.38
CA ASN A 229 -23.35 8.16 -3.73
C ASN A 229 -22.81 9.59 -3.89
N LYS A 230 -23.51 10.61 -3.40
CA LYS A 230 -23.07 12.01 -3.49
C LYS A 230 -21.76 12.25 -2.74
N PHE A 231 -21.60 11.69 -1.54
CA PHE A 231 -20.34 11.80 -0.81
C PHE A 231 -19.21 11.02 -1.46
N LEU A 232 -19.49 9.83 -2.01
CA LEU A 232 -18.49 9.06 -2.76
C LEU A 232 -18.01 9.84 -4.00
N GLU A 233 -18.90 10.52 -4.72
CA GLU A 233 -18.50 11.39 -5.84
C GLU A 233 -17.66 12.60 -5.39
N ILE A 234 -17.96 13.20 -4.24
CA ILE A 234 -17.10 14.25 -3.67
C ILE A 234 -15.70 13.69 -3.37
N ILE A 235 -15.62 12.53 -2.72
CA ILE A 235 -14.36 11.85 -2.40
C ILE A 235 -13.55 11.54 -3.68
N LYS A 236 -14.20 11.02 -4.72
CA LYS A 236 -13.57 10.73 -6.01
C LYS A 236 -12.98 12.00 -6.65
N ASN A 237 -13.74 13.09 -6.64
CA ASN A 237 -13.27 14.38 -7.17
C ASN A 237 -12.09 14.94 -6.36
N ASP A 238 -12.14 14.86 -5.03
CA ASP A 238 -11.05 15.28 -4.16
C ASP A 238 -9.76 14.49 -4.45
N LEU A 239 -9.87 13.16 -4.62
CA LEU A 239 -8.74 12.29 -4.96
C LEU A 239 -8.19 12.57 -6.35
N GLN A 240 -9.06 12.76 -7.34
CA GLN A 240 -8.65 13.10 -8.71
C GLN A 240 -7.92 14.45 -8.75
N ASN A 241 -8.39 15.46 -8.00
CA ASN A 241 -7.70 16.73 -7.84
C ASN A 241 -6.33 16.58 -7.15
N PHE A 242 -6.14 15.50 -6.40
CA PHE A 242 -4.89 15.13 -5.74
C PHE A 242 -4.01 14.18 -6.58
N ASP A 243 -4.31 14.00 -7.87
CA ASP A 243 -3.65 13.08 -8.81
C ASP A 243 -3.67 11.60 -8.36
N VAL A 244 -4.71 11.21 -7.64
CA VAL A 244 -4.96 9.82 -7.21
C VAL A 244 -6.20 9.28 -7.93
N VAL A 245 -6.01 8.17 -8.63
CA VAL A 245 -7.07 7.48 -9.39
C VAL A 245 -7.11 6.02 -8.95
N PHE A 246 -8.32 5.47 -8.85
CA PHE A 246 -8.55 4.07 -8.50
C PHE A 246 -9.08 3.28 -9.69
N ASP A 247 -8.65 2.02 -9.79
CA ASP A 247 -9.06 1.09 -10.84
C ASP A 247 -10.35 0.36 -10.46
N VAL A 248 -10.53 0.05 -9.17
CA VAL A 248 -11.67 -0.69 -8.62
C VAL A 248 -12.23 0.01 -7.39
N TYR A 249 -13.56 0.03 -7.28
CA TYR A 249 -14.28 0.37 -6.05
C TYR A 249 -15.05 -0.87 -5.57
N SER A 250 -14.66 -1.41 -4.43
CA SER A 250 -15.36 -2.51 -3.76
C SER A 250 -16.31 -1.98 -2.70
N TYR A 251 -17.41 -2.67 -2.47
CA TYR A 251 -18.50 -2.19 -1.61
C TYR A 251 -18.80 -3.23 -0.53
N GLU A 252 -18.83 -2.79 0.73
CA GLU A 252 -19.16 -3.63 1.89
C GLU A 252 -20.51 -4.32 1.71
N THR A 253 -21.52 -3.62 1.17
CA THR A 253 -22.83 -4.22 0.88
C THR A 253 -22.73 -5.39 -0.08
N LYS A 254 -21.82 -5.34 -1.06
CA LYS A 254 -21.59 -6.44 -2.01
C LYS A 254 -20.86 -7.62 -1.38
N VAL A 255 -19.89 -7.35 -0.50
CA VAL A 255 -19.18 -8.40 0.27
C VAL A 255 -20.16 -9.15 1.17
N ARG A 256 -21.06 -8.42 1.83
CA ARG A 256 -22.11 -8.99 2.70
C ARG A 256 -23.23 -9.65 1.93
N ALA A 257 -23.49 -9.21 0.70
CA ALA A 257 -24.58 -9.74 -0.11
C ALA A 257 -24.27 -11.14 -0.65
N GLY A 258 -25.34 -11.89 -0.91
CA GLY A 258 -25.25 -13.21 -1.53
C GLY A 258 -24.71 -14.28 -0.59
N ASN A 259 -23.96 -15.22 -1.15
CA ASN A 259 -23.55 -16.46 -0.47
C ASN A 259 -22.08 -16.46 -0.04
N THR A 260 -21.37 -15.32 -0.12
CA THR A 260 -19.93 -15.26 0.22
C THR A 260 -19.70 -15.58 1.69
N ILE A 261 -20.36 -14.85 2.60
CA ILE A 261 -20.23 -15.08 4.05
C ILE A 261 -20.74 -16.47 4.45
N PRO A 262 -21.93 -16.95 4.01
CA PRO A 262 -22.36 -18.32 4.30
C PRO A 262 -21.35 -19.39 3.88
N LYS A 263 -20.80 -19.31 2.67
CA LYS A 263 -19.77 -20.26 2.19
C LYS A 263 -18.47 -20.15 2.97
N LEU A 264 -18.09 -18.94 3.37
CA LEU A 264 -16.92 -18.73 4.22
C LEU A 264 -17.11 -19.41 5.58
N LEU A 265 -18.28 -19.24 6.20
CA LEU A 265 -18.58 -19.86 7.49
C LEU A 265 -18.53 -21.39 7.42
N GLU A 266 -19.03 -22.00 6.33
CA GLU A 266 -18.88 -23.45 6.10
C GLU A 266 -17.40 -23.88 6.07
N LYS A 267 -16.54 -23.10 5.42
CA LYS A 267 -15.10 -23.37 5.34
C LYS A 267 -14.39 -23.15 6.68
N LEU A 268 -14.83 -22.17 7.46
CA LEU A 268 -14.25 -21.86 8.77
C LEU A 268 -14.76 -22.78 9.88
N ALA A 269 -15.89 -23.46 9.70
CA ALA A 269 -16.54 -24.28 10.74
C ALA A 269 -15.58 -25.20 11.52
N PRO A 270 -14.62 -25.93 10.91
CA PRO A 270 -13.68 -26.78 11.64
C PRO A 270 -12.75 -26.03 12.61
N PHE A 271 -12.57 -24.73 12.39
CA PHE A 271 -11.69 -23.85 13.16
C PHE A 271 -12.48 -22.90 14.07
N THR A 272 -13.77 -23.15 14.28
CA THR A 272 -14.62 -22.29 15.11
C THR A 272 -15.12 -23.02 16.35
N TYR A 273 -15.52 -22.26 17.36
CA TYR A 273 -16.23 -22.74 18.54
C TYR A 273 -17.20 -21.68 19.06
N GLU A 274 -18.16 -22.09 19.87
CA GLU A 274 -19.10 -21.19 20.52
C GLU A 274 -18.75 -21.03 22.01
N GLU A 275 -18.77 -19.79 22.48
CA GLU A 275 -18.57 -19.42 23.89
C GLU A 275 -19.41 -18.18 24.20
N ASP A 276 -20.13 -18.18 25.32
CA ASP A 276 -21.03 -17.08 25.74
C ASP A 276 -22.04 -16.61 24.66
N GLY A 277 -22.49 -17.55 23.84
CA GLY A 277 -23.43 -17.29 22.74
C GLY A 277 -22.82 -16.62 21.51
N ALA A 278 -21.51 -16.34 21.52
CA ALA A 278 -20.76 -15.82 20.38
C ALA A 278 -19.96 -16.94 19.69
N THR A 279 -19.70 -16.78 18.39
CA THR A 279 -18.85 -17.70 17.61
C THR A 279 -17.46 -17.11 17.47
N PHE A 280 -16.46 -17.88 17.91
CA PHE A 280 -15.04 -17.55 17.86
C PHE A 280 -14.35 -18.37 16.77
N LEU A 281 -13.38 -17.74 16.10
CA LEU A 281 -12.41 -18.39 15.21
C LEU A 281 -11.11 -18.62 16.01
N LYS A 282 -10.60 -19.86 15.99
CA LYS A 282 -9.38 -20.31 16.68
C LYS A 282 -8.11 -19.75 16.04
N THR A 283 -7.97 -18.44 16.01
CA THR A 283 -6.81 -17.76 15.41
C THR A 283 -5.53 -17.96 16.25
N SER A 284 -5.65 -18.27 17.55
CA SER A 284 -4.50 -18.59 18.41
C SER A 284 -3.75 -19.86 17.96
N ASP A 285 -4.45 -20.84 17.37
CA ASP A 285 -3.83 -22.02 16.76
C ASP A 285 -2.90 -21.66 15.58
N PHE A 286 -3.03 -20.44 15.04
CA PHE A 286 -2.26 -19.92 13.90
C PHE A 286 -1.35 -18.74 14.27
N GLY A 287 -1.11 -18.51 15.57
CA GLY A 287 -0.14 -17.53 16.06
C GLY A 287 -0.69 -16.12 16.33
N ASP A 288 -2.02 -15.95 16.35
CA ASP A 288 -2.65 -14.71 16.84
C ASP A 288 -2.61 -14.65 18.39
N ASP A 289 -2.77 -13.47 18.98
CA ASP A 289 -2.68 -13.27 20.43
C ASP A 289 -3.88 -13.86 21.19
N LYS A 290 -5.03 -13.94 20.53
CA LYS A 290 -6.27 -14.52 21.04
C LYS A 290 -7.21 -14.91 19.90
N ASP A 291 -8.17 -15.76 20.23
CA ASP A 291 -9.25 -16.12 19.32
C ASP A 291 -10.17 -14.94 19.02
N ARG A 292 -10.56 -14.81 17.75
CA ARG A 292 -11.33 -13.66 17.26
C ARG A 292 -12.80 -14.02 17.15
N VAL A 293 -13.65 -13.18 17.74
CA VAL A 293 -15.10 -13.28 17.54
C VAL A 293 -15.43 -12.95 16.08
N ILE A 294 -16.12 -13.84 15.39
CA ILE A 294 -16.62 -13.65 14.03
C ILE A 294 -18.14 -13.40 14.01
N ILE A 295 -18.88 -13.94 14.99
CA ILE A 295 -20.31 -13.70 15.19
C ILE A 295 -20.54 -13.34 16.66
N LYS A 296 -21.19 -12.21 16.92
CA LYS A 296 -21.50 -11.73 18.27
C LYS A 296 -22.66 -12.52 18.88
N SER A 297 -22.83 -12.40 20.19
CA SER A 297 -23.93 -13.04 20.92
C SER A 297 -25.34 -12.60 20.52
N ASN A 298 -25.47 -11.45 19.86
CA ASN A 298 -26.74 -10.98 19.29
C ASN A 298 -26.99 -11.48 17.85
N GLY A 299 -26.11 -12.33 17.31
CA GLY A 299 -26.19 -12.87 15.95
C GLY A 299 -25.58 -11.98 14.86
N ASP A 300 -25.17 -10.74 15.19
CA ASP A 300 -24.53 -9.85 14.21
C ASP A 300 -23.08 -10.27 13.94
N PHE A 301 -22.64 -10.10 12.69
CA PHE A 301 -21.23 -10.28 12.34
C PHE A 301 -20.36 -9.19 12.99
N THR A 302 -19.14 -9.57 13.39
CA THR A 302 -18.10 -8.58 13.70
C THR A 302 -17.56 -7.97 12.41
N TYR A 303 -16.72 -6.94 12.49
CA TYR A 303 -16.01 -6.41 11.31
C TYR A 303 -15.00 -7.41 10.74
N PHE A 304 -14.52 -8.34 11.56
CA PHE A 304 -13.51 -9.32 11.17
C PHE A 304 -14.03 -10.32 10.13
N LEU A 305 -15.30 -10.74 10.20
CA LEU A 305 -15.84 -11.73 9.29
C LEU A 305 -16.01 -11.20 7.84
N PRO A 306 -16.59 -10.01 7.60
CA PRO A 306 -16.57 -9.36 6.29
C PRO A 306 -15.16 -9.13 5.74
N ASP A 307 -14.20 -8.74 6.59
CA ASP A 307 -12.81 -8.57 6.17
C ASP A 307 -12.21 -9.89 5.64
N ILE A 308 -12.47 -11.02 6.31
CA ILE A 308 -12.06 -12.34 5.81
C ILE A 308 -12.79 -12.68 4.51
N ALA A 309 -14.07 -12.33 4.38
CA ALA A 309 -14.84 -12.61 3.17
C ALA A 309 -14.39 -11.77 1.97
N TYR A 310 -13.82 -10.60 2.23
CA TYR A 310 -13.28 -9.69 1.24
C TYR A 310 -11.90 -10.13 0.71
N HIS A 311 -11.10 -10.85 1.51
CA HIS A 311 -9.78 -11.39 1.14
C HIS A 311 -9.84 -12.81 0.57
#